data_AF-A0A7R9A8G2-F1
#
_entry.id   AF-A0A7R9A8G2-F1
#
_cell.length_a   1.000
_cell.length_b   1.000
_cell.length_c   1.000
_cell.angle_alpha   90.00
_cell.angle_beta   90.00
_cell.angle_gamma   90.00
#
_symmetry.space_group_name_H-M   'P 1'
#
loop_
_entity.id
_entity.type
_entity.pdbx_description
1 polymer ?
#
loop_
_entity_poly.entity_id
_entity_poly.type
_entity_poly.pdbx_seq_one_letter_code
_entity_poly.pdbx_strand_id
1 'polypeptide(L)'
;MHTYDVCDLVTDYADIFCQLFPPGGCVCPIPQGTYASDSLPFELPDFGDIFATLLQGSYTGKMTFHTLADPNTIYGCLDLTFEIVKA
;
A
#
# COMPACT_ATOMS: atom_id res chain seq x y z
N MET A 1 -11.65 -2.24 10.79
CA MET A 1 -11.02 -2.84 9.60
C MET A 1 -11.64 -2.15 8.41
N HIS A 2 -10.86 -1.33 7.70
CA HIS A 2 -11.33 -0.63 6.50
C HIS A 2 -10.97 -1.46 5.28
N THR A 3 -11.94 -1.65 4.40
CA THR A 3 -11.74 -2.30 3.09
C THR A 3 -11.58 -1.21 2.06
N TYR A 4 -10.58 -1.37 1.21
CA TYR A 4 -10.30 -0.47 0.09
C TYR A 4 -10.37 -1.27 -1.21
N ASP A 5 -10.92 -0.68 -2.26
CA ASP A 5 -10.83 -1.26 -3.59
C ASP A 5 -9.41 -1.01 -4.12
N VAL A 6 -8.67 -2.10 -4.38
CA VAL A 6 -7.30 -2.02 -4.88
C VAL A 6 -7.25 -1.38 -6.27
N CYS A 7 -8.29 -1.56 -7.09
CA CYS A 7 -8.35 -0.96 -8.42
C CYS A 7 -8.55 0.55 -8.37
N ASP A 8 -9.36 1.04 -7.43
CA ASP A 8 -9.49 2.47 -7.19
C ASP A 8 -8.16 3.04 -6.67
N LEU A 9 -7.51 2.36 -5.72
CA LEU A 9 -6.19 2.79 -5.22
C LEU A 9 -5.12 2.85 -6.32
N VAL A 10 -5.06 1.87 -7.22
CA VAL A 10 -4.11 1.87 -8.34
C VAL A 10 -4.42 3.00 -9.32
N THR A 11 -5.69 3.34 -9.50
CA THR A 11 -6.11 4.42 -10.43
C THR A 11 -5.86 5.80 -9.83
N ASP A 12 -6.23 5.99 -8.57
CA ASP A 12 -6.12 7.26 -7.84
C ASP A 12 -4.67 7.64 -7.53
N TYR A 13 -3.81 6.64 -7.32
CA TYR A 13 -2.38 6.81 -7.02
C TYR A 13 -1.50 6.12 -8.07
N ALA A 14 -1.90 6.25 -9.34
CA ALA A 14 -1.22 5.62 -10.48
C ALA A 14 0.26 6.05 -10.59
N ASP A 15 0.59 7.28 -10.24
CA ASP A 15 1.95 7.82 -10.20
C ASP A 15 2.89 7.04 -9.26
N ILE A 16 2.36 6.55 -8.13
CA ILE A 16 3.09 5.74 -7.14
C ILE A 16 3.05 4.26 -7.53
N PHE A 17 1.85 3.73 -7.80
CA PHE A 17 1.67 2.30 -7.98
C PHE A 17 2.13 1.81 -9.35
N CYS A 18 1.97 2.57 -10.44
CA CYS A 18 2.31 2.07 -11.77
C CYS A 18 3.79 1.76 -11.97
N GLN A 19 4.68 2.31 -11.14
CA GLN A 19 6.09 1.97 -11.13
C GLN A 19 6.34 0.51 -10.69
N LEU A 20 5.42 -0.08 -9.92
CA LEU A 20 5.45 -1.50 -9.54
C LEU A 20 5.07 -2.44 -10.67
N PHE A 21 4.34 -1.95 -11.67
CA PHE A 21 3.78 -2.77 -12.74
C PHE A 21 4.72 -2.80 -13.93
N PRO A 22 4.82 -3.94 -14.64
CA PRO A 22 5.50 -3.98 -15.92
C PRO A 22 4.83 -3.00 -16.91
N PRO A 23 5.54 -2.53 -17.95
CA PRO A 23 5.00 -1.58 -18.92
C PRO A 23 3.64 -2.01 -19.47
N GLY A 24 2.61 -1.16 -19.31
CA GLY A 24 1.23 -1.44 -19.72
C GLY A 24 0.41 -2.31 -18.76
N GLY A 25 0.97 -2.72 -17.62
CA GLY A 25 0.34 -3.58 -16.63
C GLY A 25 -0.41 -2.84 -15.51
N CYS A 26 -0.32 -1.51 -15.44
CA CYS A 26 -0.99 -0.70 -14.41
C CYS A 26 -2.45 -0.46 -14.76
N VAL A 27 -3.21 -1.54 -14.89
CA VAL A 27 -4.63 -1.55 -15.18
C VAL A 27 -5.30 -2.64 -14.37
N CYS A 28 -6.55 -2.42 -14.01
CA CYS A 28 -7.39 -3.50 -13.52
C CYS A 28 -8.17 -4.17 -14.66
N PRO A 29 -8.33 -5.51 -14.65
CA PRO A 29 -7.82 -6.44 -13.65
C PRO A 29 -6.29 -6.62 -13.73
N ILE A 30 -5.64 -6.72 -12.56
CA ILE A 30 -4.19 -6.90 -12.45
C ILE A 30 -3.80 -8.23 -13.11
N PRO A 31 -2.94 -8.22 -14.15
CA PRO A 31 -2.52 -9.45 -14.82
C PRO A 31 -1.77 -10.40 -13.88
N GLN A 32 -1.82 -11.71 -14.15
CA GLN A 32 -0.94 -12.64 -13.43
C GLN A 32 0.52 -12.41 -13.86
N GLY A 33 1.44 -12.29 -12.91
CA GLY A 33 2.86 -12.11 -13.20
C GLY A 33 3.70 -11.89 -11.96
N THR A 34 5.00 -11.65 -12.17
CA THR A 34 5.92 -11.21 -11.13
C THR A 34 6.12 -9.70 -11.25
N TYR A 35 5.91 -9.01 -10.14
CA TYR A 35 6.01 -7.57 -10.01
C TYR A 35 7.26 -7.25 -9.20
N ALA A 36 8.09 -6.33 -9.67
CA ALA A 36 9.31 -5.92 -9.00
C ALA A 36 9.48 -4.41 -9.16
N SER A 37 9.81 -3.75 -8.05
CA SER A 37 10.26 -2.36 -8.06
C SER A 37 11.42 -2.20 -7.11
N ASP A 38 12.38 -1.37 -7.51
CA ASP A 38 13.56 -1.04 -6.71
C ASP A 38 13.22 -0.06 -5.58
N SER A 39 12.14 0.72 -5.72
CA SER A 39 11.66 1.63 -4.69
C SER A 39 10.16 1.92 -4.83
N LEU A 40 9.57 2.35 -3.72
CA LEU A 40 8.22 2.91 -3.67
C LEU A 40 8.33 4.30 -3.05
N PRO A 41 8.43 5.36 -3.85
CA PRO A 41 8.43 6.71 -3.30
C PRO A 41 7.04 6.98 -2.73
N PHE A 42 6.96 7.13 -1.41
CA PHE A 42 5.79 7.66 -0.74
C PHE A 42 6.24 8.87 0.09
N GLU A 43 5.57 9.99 -0.11
CA GLU A 43 5.78 11.16 0.73
C GLU A 43 4.88 11.04 1.96
N LEU A 44 5.49 11.11 3.14
CA LEU A 44 4.72 11.24 4.37
C LEU A 44 4.26 12.71 4.49
N PRO A 45 3.00 12.96 4.89
CA PRO A 45 2.55 14.30 5.20
C PRO A 45 3.47 14.95 6.24
N ASP A 46 3.75 16.25 6.09
CA ASP A 46 4.41 17.01 7.15
C ASP A 46 3.44 17.17 8.33
N PHE A 47 3.71 16.44 9.41
CA PHE A 47 2.91 16.49 10.63
C PHE A 47 3.29 17.71 11.51
N GLY A 48 4.40 18.40 11.22
CA GLY A 48 4.97 19.44 12.08
C GLY A 48 5.53 18.90 13.41
N ASP A 49 6.34 19.71 14.09
CA ASP A 49 7.15 19.28 15.24
C ASP A 49 6.36 18.62 16.39
N ILE A 50 5.15 19.14 16.67
CA ILE A 50 4.32 18.66 17.79
C ILE A 50 3.73 17.29 17.46
N PHE A 51 3.11 17.12 16.29
CA PHE A 51 2.52 15.83 15.93
C PHE A 51 3.59 14.80 15.57
N ALA A 52 4.74 15.21 15.02
CA ALA A 52 5.88 14.31 14.82
C ALA A 52 6.38 13.70 16.13
N THR A 53 6.25 14.42 17.26
CA THR A 53 6.54 13.88 18.59
C THR A 53 5.46 12.93 19.09
N LEU A 54 4.19 13.25 18.83
CA LEU A 54 3.04 12.41 19.23
C LEU A 54 2.91 11.12 18.42
N LEU A 55 3.34 11.13 17.17
CA LEU A 55 3.28 9.99 16.25
C LEU A 55 4.50 9.07 16.34
N GLN A 56 5.45 9.35 17.24
CA GLN A 56 6.57 8.44 17.48
C GLN A 56 6.10 7.14 18.12
N GLY A 57 6.62 6.02 17.61
CA GLY A 57 6.30 4.71 18.14
C GLY A 57 6.37 3.61 17.10
N SER A 58 6.03 2.40 17.54
CA SER A 58 5.95 1.20 16.71
C SER A 58 4.51 0.95 16.30
N TYR A 59 4.30 0.75 15.01
CA TYR A 59 3.03 0.49 14.39
C TYR A 59 3.06 -0.88 13.74
N THR A 60 1.98 -1.63 13.93
CA THR A 60 1.78 -2.91 13.26
C THR A 60 0.50 -2.82 12.42
N GLY A 61 0.64 -3.12 11.14
CA GLY A 61 -0.45 -3.18 10.18
C GLY A 61 -0.60 -4.59 9.64
N LYS A 62 -1.84 -5.09 9.60
CA LYS A 62 -2.16 -6.32 8.88
C LYS A 62 -2.96 -5.95 7.64
N MET A 63 -2.50 -6.37 6.48
CA MET A 63 -3.18 -6.19 5.20
C MET A 63 -3.56 -7.56 4.65
N THR A 64 -4.79 -7.68 4.18
CA THR A 64 -5.31 -8.92 3.57
C THR A 64 -5.97 -8.58 2.24
N PHE A 65 -5.45 -9.16 1.18
CA PHE A 65 -5.98 -9.03 -0.18
C PHE A 65 -6.96 -10.17 -0.42
N HIS A 66 -8.18 -9.84 -0.84
CA HIS A 66 -9.23 -10.79 -1.15
C HIS A 66 -9.88 -10.45 -2.48
N THR A 67 -10.63 -11.40 -3.04
CA THR A 67 -11.40 -11.15 -4.25
C THR A 67 -12.60 -10.26 -3.96
N LEU A 68 -12.97 -9.39 -4.91
CA LEU A 68 -14.22 -8.62 -4.83
C LEU A 68 -15.47 -9.53 -4.80
N ALA A 69 -15.41 -10.71 -5.42
CA ALA A 69 -16.56 -11.62 -5.53
C ALA A 69 -16.86 -12.40 -4.25
N ASP A 70 -15.82 -12.73 -3.48
CA ASP A 70 -15.91 -13.43 -2.21
C ASP A 70 -14.77 -13.00 -1.27
N PRO A 71 -15.08 -12.30 -0.16
CA PRO A 71 -14.10 -11.88 0.84
C PRO A 71 -13.41 -13.03 1.58
N ASN A 72 -13.97 -14.25 1.54
CA ASN A 72 -13.33 -15.41 2.15
C ASN A 72 -12.20 -15.98 1.29
N THR A 73 -12.14 -15.60 0.02
CA THR A 73 -11.09 -16.04 -0.91
C THR A 73 -9.93 -15.05 -0.85
N ILE A 74 -8.90 -15.41 -0.08
CA ILE A 74 -7.71 -14.59 0.21
C ILE A 74 -6.63 -14.84 -0.86
N TYR A 75 -6.16 -13.78 -1.51
CA TYR A 75 -5.02 -13.80 -2.43
C TYR A 75 -3.67 -13.59 -1.73
N GLY A 76 -3.65 -12.93 -0.58
CA GLY A 76 -2.43 -12.72 0.17
C GLY A 76 -2.66 -11.99 1.49
N CYS A 77 -1.71 -12.15 2.41
CA CYS A 77 -1.67 -11.45 3.69
C CYS A 77 -0.28 -10.88 3.91
N LEU A 78 -0.20 -9.64 4.35
CA LEU A 78 1.03 -8.96 4.74
C LEU A 78 0.89 -8.48 6.18
N ASP A 79 1.85 -8.86 7.02
CA ASP A 79 2.06 -8.25 8.33
C ASP A 79 3.23 -7.26 8.19
N LEU A 80 2.96 -5.98 8.41
CA LEU A 80 3.91 -4.89 8.31
C LEU A 80 4.15 -4.30 9.69
N THR A 81 5.41 -4.16 10.06
CA THR A 81 5.82 -3.43 11.26
C THR A 81 6.70 -2.27 10.83
N PHE A 82 6.36 -1.06 11.26
CA PHE A 82 7.15 0.13 10.99
C PHE A 82 7.26 1.00 12.25
N GLU A 83 8.37 1.72 12.36
CA GLU A 83 8.63 2.62 13.46
C GLU A 83 8.73 4.04 12.93
N ILE A 84 8.01 4.95 13.58
CA ILE A 84 8.14 6.38 13.34
C ILE A 84 9.10 6.91 14.40
N VAL A 85 10.26 7.37 13.95
CA VAL A 85 11.28 8.01 14.78
C VAL A 85 11.38 9.49 14.42
N LYS A 86 11.80 10.31 15.38
CA LYS A 86 12.16 11.70 15.07
C LYS A 86 13.39 11.67 14.15
N ALA A 87 13.28 12.31 13.00
CA ALA A 87 14.43 12.57 12.12
C ALA A 87 15.42 13.53 12.80
#